data_AF-A0A9E3RYN0-F1
#
_entry.id   AF-A0A9E3RYN0-F1
#
_cell.length_a   1.000
_cell.length_b   1.000
_cell.length_c   1.000
_cell.angle_alpha   90.00
_cell.angle_beta   90.00
_cell.angle_gamma   90.00
#
_symmetry.space_group_name_H-M   'P 1'
#
loop_
_entity.id
_entity.type
_entity.pdbx_description
1 polymer ?
#
loop_
_entity_poly.entity_id
_entity_poly.type
_entity_poly.pdbx_seq_one_letter_code
_entity_poly.pdbx_strand_id
1 'polypeptide(L)'
;MSACIVCLIHCALLTAGQQTKYYAYDVVEDEHGVIAPWYQGQNGQFDYRVRIAAETLKRYPWTKGDSGYPPTPEFVFNGTWRIAPDGTITVPPLRDWDNGDWGQRSAYTLSGFVDYYRYSGDPAAIALVTLQADALLDTCLTSSDHPWPLFPISVPNRGIPYGQASPQGFMQLDIAAEMGLGLLRAYQLTGNARWFDACKHWGDLLAK
;
A
#
# COMPACT_ATOMS: atom_id res chain seq x y z
N MET A 1 3.32 33.07 -71.62
CA MET A 1 1.98 32.81 -71.07
C MET A 1 2.08 31.58 -70.19
N SER A 2 1.77 31.74 -68.90
CA SER A 2 2.12 30.84 -67.80
C SER A 2 1.41 29.49 -67.85
N ALA A 3 2.15 28.43 -67.52
CA ALA A 3 1.62 27.13 -67.17
C ALA A 3 1.05 27.18 -65.74
N CYS A 4 -0.24 26.88 -65.57
CA CYS A 4 -0.87 26.70 -64.28
C CYS A 4 -0.55 25.30 -63.75
N ILE A 5 0.26 25.22 -62.69
CA ILE A 5 0.45 23.99 -61.92
C ILE A 5 -0.65 23.94 -60.85
N VAL A 6 -1.55 22.97 -60.98
CA VAL A 6 -2.56 22.65 -59.96
C VAL A 6 -1.88 21.80 -58.88
N CYS A 7 -1.65 22.38 -57.71
CA CYS A 7 -1.23 21.64 -56.53
C CYS A 7 -2.43 20.88 -55.94
N LEU A 8 -2.50 19.57 -56.18
CA LEU A 8 -3.38 18.67 -55.45
C LEU A 8 -2.81 18.45 -54.04
N ILE A 9 -3.37 19.15 -53.06
CA ILE A 9 -3.08 18.90 -51.64
C ILE A 9 -3.70 17.54 -51.28
N HIS A 10 -2.85 16.50 -51.21
CA HIS A 10 -3.21 15.25 -50.56
C HIS A 10 -3.30 15.52 -49.05
N CYS A 11 -4.53 15.72 -48.55
CA CYS A 11 -4.80 15.56 -47.12
C CYS A 11 -4.68 14.06 -46.82
N ALA A 12 -3.48 13.64 -46.42
CA ALA A 12 -3.31 12.34 -45.77
C ALA A 12 -4.08 12.40 -44.45
N LEU A 13 -5.27 11.79 -44.41
CA LEU A 13 -5.96 11.48 -43.18
C LEU A 13 -5.03 10.52 -42.41
N LEU A 14 -4.28 11.08 -41.46
CA LEU A 14 -3.64 10.29 -40.41
C LEU A 14 -4.79 9.71 -39.59
N THR A 15 -5.23 8.50 -39.94
CA THR A 15 -6.05 7.71 -39.03
C THR A 15 -5.20 7.45 -37.79
N ALA A 16 -5.61 8.02 -36.66
CA ALA A 16 -5.04 7.64 -35.38
C ALA A 16 -5.16 6.12 -35.24
N GLY A 17 -4.03 5.43 -35.04
CA GLY A 17 -4.03 3.99 -34.91
C GLY A 17 -4.91 3.57 -33.74
N GLN A 18 -6.02 2.90 -34.02
CA GLN A 18 -6.91 2.37 -32.98
C GLN A 18 -6.18 1.21 -32.29
N GLN A 19 -5.87 1.38 -31.01
CA GLN A 19 -5.27 0.29 -30.23
C GLN A 19 -6.34 -0.75 -29.94
N THR A 20 -6.04 -2.02 -30.17
CA THR A 20 -6.96 -3.12 -29.85
C THR A 20 -6.91 -3.53 -28.37
N LYS A 21 -5.92 -3.01 -27.63
CA LYS A 21 -5.72 -3.28 -26.20
C LYS A 21 -5.35 -2.01 -25.43
N TYR A 22 -5.82 -1.93 -24.19
CA TYR A 22 -5.38 -0.96 -23.20
C TYR A 22 -4.79 -1.70 -21.99
N TYR A 23 -3.49 -1.55 -21.76
CA TYR A 23 -2.71 -2.41 -20.87
C TYR A 23 -2.92 -3.92 -21.17
N ALA A 24 -3.55 -4.65 -20.25
CA ALA A 24 -3.74 -6.09 -20.34
C ALA A 24 -5.10 -6.52 -20.93
N TYR A 25 -5.98 -5.57 -21.27
CA TYR A 25 -7.37 -5.83 -21.66
C TYR A 25 -7.65 -5.39 -23.09
N ASP A 26 -8.55 -6.11 -23.76
CA ASP A 26 -9.10 -5.70 -25.06
C ASP A 26 -9.91 -4.41 -24.90
N VAL A 27 -9.89 -3.56 -25.92
CA VAL A 27 -10.70 -2.33 -25.93
C VAL A 27 -12.17 -2.69 -26.06
N VAL A 28 -13.00 -2.13 -25.18
CA VAL A 28 -14.46 -2.17 -25.24
C VAL A 28 -14.93 -0.76 -25.52
N GLU A 29 -15.84 -0.59 -26.49
CA GLU A 29 -16.42 0.70 -26.85
C GLU A 29 -17.93 0.68 -26.64
N ASP A 30 -18.50 1.84 -26.33
CA ASP A 30 -19.95 2.03 -26.31
C ASP A 30 -20.54 2.24 -27.71
N GLU A 31 -21.85 2.50 -27.79
CA GLU A 31 -22.56 2.71 -29.06
C GLU A 31 -22.08 3.93 -29.86
N HIS A 32 -21.29 4.82 -29.25
CA HIS A 32 -20.72 6.02 -29.87
C HIS A 32 -19.23 5.88 -30.19
N GLY A 33 -18.63 4.71 -29.98
CA GLY A 33 -17.20 4.47 -30.20
C GLY A 33 -16.31 5.05 -29.09
N VAL A 34 -16.87 5.36 -27.91
CA VAL A 34 -16.09 5.84 -26.75
C VAL A 34 -15.64 4.64 -25.93
N ILE A 35 -14.40 4.67 -25.44
CA ILE A 35 -13.84 3.60 -24.60
C ILE A 35 -14.72 3.42 -23.34
N ALA A 36 -15.33 2.24 -23.25
CA ALA A 36 -16.16 1.82 -22.14
C ALA A 36 -15.35 0.98 -21.12
N PRO A 37 -15.77 0.90 -19.85
CA PRO A 37 -15.13 0.03 -18.86
C PRO A 37 -15.19 -1.44 -19.27
N TRP A 38 -14.06 -2.14 -19.21
CA TRP A 38 -14.00 -3.58 -19.48
C TRP A 38 -14.71 -4.42 -18.39
N TYR A 39 -14.78 -3.90 -17.15
CA TYR A 39 -15.42 -4.58 -16.04
C TYR A 39 -16.89 -4.16 -15.88
N GLN A 40 -17.80 -5.12 -16.00
CA GLN A 40 -19.25 -4.93 -15.98
C GLN A 40 -19.91 -5.39 -14.66
N GLY A 41 -19.12 -5.74 -13.65
CA GLY A 41 -19.62 -6.13 -12.34
C GLY A 41 -20.15 -4.95 -11.53
N GLN A 42 -20.75 -5.27 -10.38
CA GLN A 42 -21.34 -4.29 -9.47
C GLN A 42 -20.32 -3.20 -9.07
N ASN A 43 -20.77 -1.95 -9.01
CA ASN A 43 -19.98 -0.76 -8.63
C ASN A 43 -18.75 -0.47 -9.53
N GLY A 44 -18.59 -1.19 -10.65
CA GLY A 44 -17.59 -0.92 -11.67
C GLY A 44 -16.16 -1.28 -11.27
N GLN A 45 -15.24 -0.97 -12.18
CA GLN A 45 -13.84 -1.41 -12.12
C GLN A 45 -13.06 -0.92 -10.88
N PHE A 46 -13.44 0.22 -10.30
CA PHE A 46 -12.75 0.77 -9.13
C PHE A 46 -13.12 0.00 -7.85
N ASP A 47 -14.40 -0.33 -7.65
CA ASP A 47 -14.82 -1.22 -6.54
C ASP A 47 -14.10 -2.56 -6.65
N TYR A 48 -14.08 -3.15 -7.85
CA TYR A 48 -13.40 -4.42 -8.09
C TYR A 48 -11.91 -4.38 -7.71
N ARG A 49 -11.18 -3.33 -8.11
CA ARG A 49 -9.76 -3.16 -7.77
C ARG A 49 -9.54 -2.96 -6.27
N VAL A 50 -10.37 -2.14 -5.63
CA VAL A 50 -10.31 -1.88 -4.19
C VAL A 50 -10.57 -3.18 -3.41
N ARG A 51 -11.58 -3.95 -3.82
CA ARG A 51 -11.89 -5.25 -3.21
C ARG A 51 -10.78 -6.26 -3.43
N ILE A 52 -10.23 -6.40 -4.64
CA ILE A 52 -9.10 -7.32 -4.86
C ILE A 52 -7.94 -7.00 -3.91
N ALA A 53 -7.57 -5.72 -3.75
CA ALA A 53 -6.49 -5.34 -2.86
C ALA A 53 -6.78 -5.76 -1.41
N ALA A 54 -7.96 -5.40 -0.89
CA ALA A 54 -8.35 -5.73 0.48
C ALA A 54 -8.50 -7.25 0.72
N GLU A 55 -9.18 -7.96 -0.19
CA GLU A 55 -9.37 -9.42 -0.11
C GLU A 55 -8.05 -10.19 -0.28
N THR A 56 -7.06 -9.63 -0.96
CA THR A 56 -5.72 -10.23 -1.04
C THR A 56 -5.01 -10.14 0.30
N LEU A 57 -5.02 -8.96 0.93
CA LEU A 57 -4.39 -8.79 2.25
C LEU A 57 -5.12 -9.57 3.36
N LYS A 58 -6.46 -9.69 3.30
CA LYS A 58 -7.23 -10.52 4.25
C LYS A 58 -6.91 -12.02 4.15
N ARG A 59 -6.46 -12.50 2.98
CA ARG A 59 -6.10 -13.91 2.73
C ARG A 59 -4.63 -14.23 2.93
N TYR A 60 -3.82 -13.25 3.31
CA TYR A 60 -2.40 -13.49 3.58
C TYR A 60 -2.25 -14.55 4.69
N PRO A 61 -1.27 -15.46 4.60
CA PRO A 61 -0.99 -16.41 5.65
C PRO A 61 -0.74 -15.70 6.98
N TRP A 62 -1.09 -16.35 8.08
CA TRP A 62 -0.83 -15.83 9.42
C TRP A 62 0.47 -16.40 9.97
N THR A 63 1.18 -15.59 10.74
CA THR A 63 2.36 -16.02 11.49
C THR A 63 1.96 -17.14 12.44
N LYS A 64 2.83 -18.14 12.57
CA LYS A 64 2.74 -19.11 13.66
C LYS A 64 3.22 -18.35 14.90
N GLY A 65 2.54 -18.45 16.03
CA GLY A 65 2.83 -17.65 17.24
C GLY A 65 4.18 -17.95 17.91
N ASP A 66 5.12 -18.59 17.20
CA ASP A 66 6.49 -18.88 17.61
C ASP A 66 7.48 -17.74 17.26
N SER A 67 7.01 -16.70 16.56
CA SER A 67 7.80 -15.51 16.21
C SER A 67 8.10 -14.56 17.38
N GLY A 68 7.57 -14.83 18.58
CA GLY A 68 7.70 -13.97 19.77
C GLY A 68 6.69 -12.82 19.82
N TYR A 69 5.69 -12.81 18.93
CA TYR A 69 4.62 -11.82 18.85
C TYR A 69 3.25 -12.49 18.74
N PRO A 70 2.15 -11.78 19.04
CA PRO A 70 0.80 -12.30 18.77
C PRO A 70 0.66 -12.75 17.31
N PRO A 71 -0.14 -13.79 17.01
CA PRO A 71 -0.43 -14.18 15.64
C PRO A 71 -1.00 -13.00 14.84
N THR A 72 -0.38 -12.67 13.72
CA THR A 72 -0.78 -11.61 12.79
C THR A 72 -0.67 -12.10 11.35
N PRO A 73 -1.34 -11.45 10.38
CA PRO A 73 -1.03 -11.67 8.97
C PRO A 73 0.46 -11.41 8.69
N GLU A 74 1.07 -12.25 7.87
CA GLU A 74 2.50 -12.18 7.54
C GLU A 74 2.88 -10.85 6.92
N PHE A 75 1.99 -10.20 6.16
CA PHE A 75 2.26 -8.88 5.55
C PHE A 75 2.62 -7.79 6.57
N VAL A 76 2.26 -7.94 7.85
CA VAL A 76 2.62 -6.97 8.89
C VAL A 76 4.14 -6.93 9.07
N PHE A 77 4.81 -8.07 9.01
CA PHE A 77 6.25 -8.19 9.26
C PHE A 77 7.06 -8.53 8.01
N ASN A 78 6.42 -9.17 7.02
CA ASN A 78 7.05 -9.73 5.83
C ASN A 78 6.25 -9.37 4.56
N GLY A 79 6.82 -8.52 3.72
CA GLY A 79 6.20 -8.10 2.46
C GLY A 79 6.26 -9.13 1.33
N THR A 80 6.97 -10.24 1.48
CA THR A 80 7.06 -11.22 0.39
C THR A 80 5.79 -12.03 0.27
N TRP A 81 5.42 -12.30 -0.97
CA TRP A 81 4.36 -13.23 -1.29
C TRP A 81 4.49 -13.80 -2.68
N ARG A 82 3.77 -14.90 -2.88
CA ARG A 82 3.43 -15.46 -4.18
C ARG A 82 1.97 -15.85 -4.14
N ILE A 83 1.29 -15.76 -5.28
CA ILE A 83 -0.05 -16.31 -5.45
C ILE A 83 -0.02 -17.36 -6.56
N ALA A 84 -0.57 -18.54 -6.26
CA ALA A 84 -0.76 -19.61 -7.24
C ALA A 84 -2.04 -19.35 -8.09
N PRO A 85 -2.20 -20.01 -9.25
CA PRO A 85 -3.39 -19.82 -10.10
C PRO A 85 -4.73 -20.10 -9.43
N ASP A 86 -4.74 -20.94 -8.39
CA ASP A 86 -5.92 -21.26 -7.57
C ASP A 86 -6.20 -20.19 -6.49
N GLY A 87 -5.38 -19.16 -6.40
CA GLY A 87 -5.50 -18.07 -5.43
C GLY A 87 -4.80 -18.32 -4.10
N THR A 88 -4.11 -19.45 -3.92
CA THR A 88 -3.35 -19.75 -2.69
C THR A 88 -2.18 -18.78 -2.55
N ILE A 89 -2.12 -18.06 -1.42
CA ILE A 89 -1.01 -17.14 -1.10
C ILE A 89 0.02 -17.88 -0.25
N THR A 90 1.29 -17.79 -0.63
CA THR A 90 2.42 -18.30 0.14
C THR A 90 3.44 -17.21 0.41
N VAL A 91 4.24 -17.38 1.46
CA VAL A 91 5.30 -16.46 1.87
C VAL A 91 6.65 -17.09 1.52
N PRO A 92 7.32 -16.64 0.44
CA PRO A 92 8.64 -17.12 0.09
C PRO A 92 9.69 -16.77 1.15
N PRO A 93 10.79 -17.53 1.25
CA PRO A 93 11.93 -17.15 2.08
C PRO A 93 12.43 -15.75 1.74
N LEU A 94 12.68 -14.94 2.77
CA LEU A 94 13.23 -13.60 2.62
C LEU A 94 14.72 -13.64 2.25
N ARG A 95 15.13 -12.69 1.42
CA ARG A 95 16.53 -12.35 1.19
C ARG A 95 16.87 -11.05 1.93
N ASP A 96 18.16 -10.76 2.01
CA ASP A 96 18.64 -9.48 2.53
C ASP A 96 17.91 -8.33 1.83
N TRP A 97 17.42 -7.37 2.63
CA TRP A 97 16.69 -6.18 2.17
C TRP A 97 15.30 -6.39 1.54
N ASP A 98 14.80 -7.62 1.40
CA ASP A 98 13.44 -7.85 0.88
C ASP A 98 12.34 -7.24 1.76
N ASN A 99 12.66 -6.91 3.02
CA ASN A 99 11.76 -6.23 3.94
C ASN A 99 12.18 -4.77 4.23
N GLY A 100 12.96 -4.16 3.33
CA GLY A 100 13.38 -2.77 3.46
C GLY A 100 12.24 -1.76 3.33
N ASP A 101 11.08 -2.20 2.85
CA ASP A 101 9.86 -1.43 2.64
C ASP A 101 8.96 -1.36 3.88
N TRP A 102 9.33 -1.95 5.01
CA TRP A 102 8.43 -2.15 6.15
C TRP A 102 7.72 -0.86 6.61
N GLY A 103 8.43 0.26 6.74
CA GLY A 103 7.83 1.55 7.12
C GLY A 103 6.82 2.06 6.09
N GLN A 104 7.15 1.94 4.80
CA GLN A 104 6.24 2.30 3.70
C GLN A 104 5.01 1.40 3.70
N ARG A 105 5.21 0.09 3.89
CA ARG A 105 4.11 -0.88 3.99
C ARG A 105 3.22 -0.58 5.19
N SER A 106 3.80 -0.22 6.34
CA SER A 106 3.04 0.22 7.51
C SER A 106 2.20 1.46 7.22
N ALA A 107 2.78 2.49 6.60
CA ALA A 107 2.07 3.72 6.25
C ALA A 107 0.88 3.45 5.32
N TYR A 108 1.09 2.65 4.27
CA TYR A 108 0.07 2.38 3.25
C TYR A 108 -0.99 1.37 3.68
N THR A 109 -0.65 0.40 4.52
CA THR A 109 -1.66 -0.51 5.09
C THR A 109 -2.53 0.21 6.11
N LEU A 110 -1.96 1.03 6.99
CA LEU A 110 -2.74 1.86 7.92
C LEU A 110 -3.70 2.79 7.16
N SER A 111 -3.17 3.57 6.21
CA SER A 111 -3.99 4.51 5.44
C SER A 111 -5.00 3.80 4.54
N GLY A 112 -4.57 2.76 3.82
CA GLY A 112 -5.40 2.02 2.88
C GLY A 112 -6.56 1.29 3.54
N PHE A 113 -6.35 0.67 4.71
CA PHE A 113 -7.45 0.03 5.43
C PHE A 113 -8.41 1.03 6.08
N VAL A 114 -7.95 2.19 6.54
CA VAL A 114 -8.86 3.26 6.98
C VAL A 114 -9.74 3.73 5.82
N ASP A 115 -9.15 4.00 4.65
CA ASP A 115 -9.91 4.42 3.47
C ASP A 115 -10.84 3.31 2.97
N TYR A 116 -10.39 2.06 2.99
CA TYR A 116 -11.22 0.90 2.66
C TYR A 116 -12.40 0.73 3.62
N TYR A 117 -12.20 0.90 4.92
CA TYR A 117 -13.29 0.86 5.89
C TYR A 117 -14.31 1.97 5.62
N ARG A 118 -13.84 3.20 5.39
CA ARG A 118 -14.70 4.35 5.06
C ARG A 118 -15.51 4.10 3.79
N TYR A 119 -14.93 3.43 2.80
CA TYR A 119 -15.58 3.10 1.55
C TYR A 119 -16.59 1.95 1.66
N SER A 120 -16.18 0.86 2.30
CA SER A 120 -16.90 -0.42 2.25
C SER A 120 -17.72 -0.75 3.49
N GLY A 121 -17.39 -0.16 4.64
CA GLY A 121 -17.91 -0.54 5.95
C GLY A 121 -17.41 -1.89 6.47
N ASP A 122 -16.45 -2.55 5.82
CA ASP A 122 -15.97 -3.87 6.23
C ASP A 122 -15.15 -3.80 7.53
N PRO A 123 -15.66 -4.33 8.67
CA PRO A 123 -15.00 -4.23 9.96
C PRO A 123 -13.69 -5.01 10.06
N ALA A 124 -13.41 -5.96 9.14
CA ALA A 124 -12.12 -6.64 9.11
C ALA A 124 -10.94 -5.65 8.94
N ALA A 125 -11.18 -4.52 8.28
CA ALA A 125 -10.20 -3.45 8.15
C ALA A 125 -9.75 -2.88 9.50
N ILE A 126 -10.66 -2.73 10.47
CA ILE A 126 -10.33 -2.21 11.82
C ILE A 126 -9.39 -3.18 12.55
N ALA A 127 -9.63 -4.49 12.43
CA ALA A 127 -8.75 -5.50 13.02
C ALA A 127 -7.34 -5.42 12.40
N LEU A 128 -7.24 -5.32 11.08
CA LEU A 128 -5.94 -5.24 10.39
C LEU A 128 -5.18 -3.94 10.69
N VAL A 129 -5.89 -2.81 10.78
CA VAL A 129 -5.31 -1.54 11.25
C VAL A 129 -4.75 -1.68 12.65
N THR A 130 -5.49 -2.34 13.55
CA THR A 130 -5.06 -2.55 14.94
C THR A 130 -3.78 -3.37 15.00
N LEU A 131 -3.73 -4.50 14.29
CA LEU A 131 -2.55 -5.37 14.26
C LEU A 131 -1.31 -4.64 13.72
N GLN A 132 -1.46 -3.85 12.64
CA GLN A 132 -0.36 -3.08 12.07
C GLN A 132 0.11 -1.95 13.00
N ALA A 133 -0.83 -1.21 13.61
CA ALA A 133 -0.53 -0.09 14.49
C ALA A 133 0.19 -0.55 15.75
N ASP A 134 -0.28 -1.64 16.36
CA ASP A 134 0.35 -2.19 17.55
C ASP A 134 1.73 -2.78 17.22
N ALA A 135 1.85 -3.54 16.12
CA ALA A 135 3.16 -4.03 15.66
C ALA A 135 4.16 -2.88 15.45
N LEU A 136 3.73 -1.77 14.85
CA LEU A 136 4.57 -0.59 14.67
C LEU A 136 5.11 -0.03 15.98
N LEU A 137 4.23 0.19 16.96
CA LEU A 137 4.62 0.76 18.24
C LEU A 137 5.39 -0.22 19.12
N ASP A 138 5.14 -1.51 18.96
CA ASP A 138 5.74 -2.55 19.80
C ASP A 138 7.11 -2.99 19.31
N THR A 139 7.43 -2.82 18.01
CA THR A 139 8.67 -3.39 17.45
C THR A 139 9.57 -2.42 16.71
N CYS A 140 9.07 -1.28 16.25
CA CYS A 140 9.79 -0.47 15.27
C CYS A 140 10.10 0.96 15.75
N LEU A 141 10.30 1.14 17.06
CA LEU A 141 10.71 2.41 17.64
C LEU A 141 12.15 2.34 18.15
N THR A 142 12.86 3.46 18.04
CA THR A 142 14.11 3.67 18.77
C THR A 142 13.87 3.61 20.28
N SER A 143 14.94 3.34 21.03
CA SER A 143 14.89 3.36 22.49
C SER A 143 14.66 4.77 23.05
N SER A 144 14.24 4.86 24.31
CA SER A 144 13.96 6.15 24.98
C SER A 144 15.20 7.01 25.23
N ASP A 145 16.38 6.43 25.19
CA ASP A 145 17.70 7.09 25.34
C ASP A 145 18.34 7.49 24.00
N HIS A 146 17.70 7.16 22.87
CA HIS A 146 18.18 7.53 21.54
C HIS A 146 18.02 9.05 21.29
N PRO A 147 18.92 9.71 20.52
CA PRO A 147 18.79 11.13 20.18
C PRO A 147 17.45 11.52 19.53
N TRP A 148 16.83 10.55 18.85
CA TRP A 148 15.43 10.57 18.41
C TRP A 148 14.67 9.53 19.23
N PRO A 149 14.13 9.87 20.42
CA PRO A 149 13.61 8.87 21.34
C PRO A 149 12.20 8.40 20.93
N LEU A 150 11.96 7.09 20.98
CA LEU A 150 10.67 6.47 20.63
C LEU A 150 10.18 6.86 19.23
N PHE A 151 11.10 7.08 18.30
CA PHE A 151 10.83 7.52 16.93
C PHE A 151 10.86 6.33 15.96
N PRO A 152 10.05 6.34 14.87
CA PRO A 152 9.97 5.20 13.97
C PRO A 152 11.28 4.88 13.25
N ILE A 153 11.64 3.59 13.25
CA ILE A 153 12.68 3.00 12.40
C ILE A 153 11.97 2.44 11.16
N SER A 154 12.04 3.16 10.05
CA SER A 154 11.31 2.83 8.81
C SER A 154 11.88 1.62 8.07
N VAL A 155 13.15 1.29 8.29
CA VAL A 155 13.83 0.12 7.72
C VAL A 155 14.38 -0.76 8.85
N PRO A 156 13.54 -1.61 9.47
CA PRO A 156 13.93 -2.41 10.61
C PRO A 156 14.95 -3.48 10.18
N ASN A 157 15.97 -3.66 11.03
CA ASN A 157 16.90 -4.79 10.99
C ASN A 157 17.58 -5.10 9.64
N ARG A 158 17.82 -4.10 8.78
CA ARG A 158 18.41 -4.32 7.43
C ARG A 158 17.63 -5.35 6.60
N GLY A 159 16.30 -5.43 6.78
CA GLY A 159 15.44 -6.37 6.07
C GLY A 159 15.08 -7.65 6.83
N ILE A 160 15.48 -7.81 8.10
CA ILE A 160 14.98 -8.92 8.93
C ILE A 160 13.54 -8.60 9.35
N PRO A 161 12.58 -9.53 9.16
CA PRO A 161 11.15 -9.26 9.26
C PRO A 161 10.57 -9.21 10.68
N TYR A 162 11.08 -10.04 11.57
CA TYR A 162 10.52 -10.25 12.90
C TYR A 162 11.49 -9.76 13.97
N GLY A 163 10.96 -9.43 15.14
CA GLY A 163 11.75 -8.96 16.27
C GLY A 163 11.76 -7.44 16.41
N GLN A 164 12.40 -6.98 17.49
CA GLN A 164 12.65 -5.57 17.72
C GLN A 164 13.55 -5.02 16.63
N ALA A 165 13.23 -3.82 16.16
CA ALA A 165 14.03 -3.10 15.19
C ALA A 165 15.38 -2.73 15.80
N SER A 166 16.43 -3.01 15.05
CA SER A 166 17.80 -2.63 15.38
C SER A 166 17.89 -1.12 15.42
N PRO A 167 18.54 -0.54 16.45
CA PRO A 167 18.79 0.89 16.51
C PRO A 167 19.75 1.38 15.42
N GLN A 168 20.34 0.48 14.63
CA GLN A 168 21.14 0.78 13.43
C GLN A 168 20.30 0.73 12.14
N GLY A 169 18.98 0.55 12.23
CA GLY A 169 18.06 0.68 11.10
C GLY A 169 17.98 2.12 10.60
N PHE A 170 17.36 2.31 9.43
CA PHE A 170 17.20 3.66 8.86
C PHE A 170 15.93 4.31 9.38
N MET A 171 16.03 5.61 9.66
CA MET A 171 14.90 6.51 9.92
C MET A 171 14.76 7.43 8.71
N GLN A 172 13.95 7.04 7.74
CA GLN A 172 13.60 7.90 6.60
C GLN A 172 12.49 8.85 7.07
N LEU A 173 12.81 10.14 7.21
CA LEU A 173 11.91 11.11 7.86
C LEU A 173 10.59 11.30 7.12
N ASP A 174 10.61 11.21 5.79
CA ASP A 174 9.43 11.21 4.93
C ASP A 174 8.51 10.01 5.23
N ILE A 175 9.07 8.80 5.26
CA ILE A 175 8.31 7.59 5.59
C ILE A 175 7.83 7.60 7.05
N ALA A 176 8.66 8.06 7.99
CA ALA A 176 8.27 8.20 9.40
C ALA A 176 7.09 9.18 9.56
N ALA A 177 7.06 10.27 8.78
CA ALA A 177 5.94 11.20 8.75
C ALA A 177 4.67 10.54 8.17
N GLU A 178 4.78 9.75 7.10
CA GLU A 178 3.64 9.01 6.54
C GLU A 178 3.11 7.94 7.51
N MET A 179 4.00 7.25 8.22
CA MET A 179 3.63 6.31 9.28
C MET A 179 2.85 7.02 10.40
N GLY A 180 3.32 8.20 10.83
CA GLY A 180 2.61 9.05 11.78
C GLY A 180 1.23 9.49 11.30
N LEU A 181 1.10 9.87 10.02
CA LEU A 181 -0.18 10.23 9.42
C LEU A 181 -1.15 9.04 9.36
N GLY A 182 -0.66 7.87 8.95
CA GLY A 182 -1.44 6.62 8.95
C GLY A 182 -1.92 6.25 10.35
N LEU A 183 -1.05 6.38 11.36
CA LEU A 183 -1.38 6.10 12.76
C LEU A 183 -2.38 7.12 13.33
N LEU A 184 -2.27 8.40 12.97
CA LEU A 184 -3.25 9.42 13.33
C LEU A 184 -4.64 9.11 12.76
N ARG A 185 -4.71 8.65 11.50
CA ARG A 185 -5.96 8.21 10.87
C ARG A 185 -6.54 6.97 11.54
N ALA A 186 -5.69 6.02 11.93
CA ALA A 186 -6.09 4.84 12.70
C ALA A 186 -6.69 5.25 14.07
N TYR A 187 -6.09 6.23 14.75
CA TYR A 187 -6.67 6.81 15.96
C TYR A 187 -8.03 7.45 15.69
N GLN A 188 -8.18 8.26 14.64
CA GLN A 188 -9.46 8.90 14.31
C GLN A 188 -10.58 7.88 14.04
N LEU A 189 -10.23 6.70 13.51
CA LEU A 189 -11.16 5.60 13.28
C LEU A 189 -11.58 4.89 14.58
N THR A 190 -10.67 4.75 15.55
CA THR A 190 -10.84 3.82 16.69
C THR A 190 -10.93 4.48 18.06
N GLY A 191 -10.46 5.71 18.19
CA GLY A 191 -10.30 6.41 19.46
C GLY A 191 -9.12 5.92 20.33
N ASN A 192 -8.21 5.10 19.81
CA ASN A 192 -7.08 4.57 20.59
C ASN A 192 -6.04 5.65 20.95
N ALA A 193 -6.10 6.15 22.18
CA ALA A 193 -5.23 7.24 22.65
C ALA A 193 -3.73 6.94 22.56
N ARG A 194 -3.31 5.68 22.72
CA ARG A 194 -1.89 5.29 22.60
C ARG A 194 -1.31 5.67 21.24
N TRP A 195 -2.11 5.49 20.19
CA TRP A 195 -1.70 5.78 18.81
C TRP A 195 -1.63 7.29 18.57
N PHE A 196 -2.55 8.05 19.15
CA PHE A 196 -2.53 9.52 19.09
C PHE A 196 -1.30 10.10 19.80
N ASP A 197 -1.02 9.62 21.01
CA ASP A 197 0.12 10.10 21.81
C ASP A 197 1.44 9.85 21.07
N ALA A 198 1.59 8.67 20.44
CA ALA A 198 2.75 8.35 19.63
C ALA A 198 2.90 9.27 18.41
N CYS A 199 1.86 9.43 17.58
CA CYS A 199 1.97 10.28 16.39
C CYS A 199 2.16 11.77 16.75
N LYS A 200 1.56 12.23 17.85
CA LYS A 200 1.78 13.58 18.37
C LYS A 200 3.25 13.76 18.77
N HIS A 201 3.81 12.84 19.54
CA HIS A 201 5.22 12.87 19.93
C HIS A 201 6.16 12.91 18.72
N TRP A 202 5.88 12.11 17.68
CA TRP A 202 6.68 12.15 16.45
C TRP A 202 6.57 13.48 15.71
N GLY A 203 5.39 14.09 15.66
CA GLY A 203 5.20 15.43 15.13
C GLY A 203 6.00 16.49 15.90
N ASP A 204 5.99 16.40 17.24
CA ASP A 204 6.77 17.29 18.11
C ASP A 204 8.29 17.11 17.93
N LEU A 205 8.77 15.91 17.60
CA LEU A 205 10.18 15.66 17.27
C LEU A 205 10.58 16.20 15.90
N LEU A 206 9.73 16.04 14.87
CA LEU A 206 9.97 16.54 13.52
C LEU A 206 9.96 18.07 13.42
N ALA A 207 9.27 18.76 14.34
CA ALA A 207 9.15 20.21 14.35
C ALA A 207 10.31 20.94 15.06
N LYS A 208 11.27 20.21 15.62
CA LYS A 208 12.46 20.77 16.30
C LYS A 208 13.64 20.89 15.35
#